data_AF-A0A2A2TK04-F1
#
_entry.id   AF-A0A2A2TK04-F1
#
_cell.length_a   1.000
_cell.length_b   1.000
_cell.length_c   1.000
_cell.angle_alpha   90.00
_cell.angle_beta   90.00
_cell.angle_gamma   90.00
#
_symmetry.space_group_name_H-M   'P 1'
#
loop_
_entity.id
_entity.type
_entity.pdbx_description
1 polymer ?
#
loop_
_entity_poly.entity_id
_entity_poly.type
_entity_poly.pdbx_seq_one_letter_code
_entity_poly.pdbx_strand_id
1 'polypeptide(L)' 'MGMPPTLSRGSTGTDVERLQRDLSAKGYQVGTIDGNFGEHTENAVKAFQKDNNITVDGVVGAQTGMKFGGPPA' A
#
# COMPACT_ATOMS: atom_id res chain seq x y z
N MET A 1 -18.01 2.12 -14.69
CA MET A 1 -16.69 1.55 -14.35
C MET A 1 -16.22 2.24 -13.10
N GLY A 2 -16.51 1.67 -11.92
CA GLY A 2 -16.03 2.22 -10.66
C GLY A 2 -14.55 1.90 -10.51
N MET A 3 -13.72 2.93 -10.40
CA MET A 3 -12.29 2.76 -10.11
C MET A 3 -12.18 2.03 -8.76
N PRO A 4 -11.44 0.91 -8.67
CA PRO A 4 -11.26 0.21 -7.40
C PRO A 4 -10.61 1.17 -6.40
N PRO A 5 -10.92 1.08 -5.09
CA PRO A 5 -10.37 1.99 -4.09
C PRO A 5 -8.84 1.95 -4.13
N THR A 6 -8.25 3.07 -4.52
CA THR A 6 -6.80 3.25 -4.61
C THR A 6 -6.31 3.87 -3.32
N LEU A 7 -5.66 3.10 -2.44
CA LEU A 7 -5.03 3.69 -1.25
C LEU A 7 -3.83 4.53 -1.71
N SER A 8 -3.83 5.79 -1.32
CA SER A 8 -2.84 6.79 -1.70
C SER A 8 -2.53 7.68 -0.50
N ARG A 9 -1.56 8.59 -0.63
CA ARG A 9 -1.28 9.56 0.43
C ARG A 9 -2.56 10.28 0.89
N GLY A 10 -2.82 10.24 2.20
CA GLY A 10 -4.04 10.78 2.82
C GLY A 10 -5.20 9.78 2.94
N SER A 11 -5.10 8.58 2.36
CA SER A 11 -6.03 7.48 2.67
C SER A 11 -5.85 7.04 4.12
N THR A 12 -6.95 6.67 4.76
CA THR A 12 -6.94 6.21 6.14
C THR A 12 -7.88 5.01 6.32
N GLY A 13 -7.63 4.18 7.33
CA GLY A 13 -8.49 3.08 7.73
C GLY A 13 -7.80 1.71 7.78
N THR A 14 -8.60 0.68 8.04
CA THR A 14 -8.13 -0.70 8.25
C THR A 14 -7.37 -1.28 7.07
N ASP A 15 -7.64 -0.83 5.84
CA ASP A 15 -6.94 -1.27 4.64
C ASP A 15 -5.51 -0.74 4.58
N VAL A 16 -5.30 0.50 5.04
CA VAL A 16 -3.96 1.07 5.19
C VAL A 16 -3.21 0.37 6.31
N GLU A 17 -3.85 0.04 7.43
CA GLU A 17 -3.21 -0.73 8.50
C GLU A 17 -2.74 -2.09 8.02
N ARG A 18 -3.58 -2.80 7.25
CA ARG A 18 -3.21 -4.09 6.64
C ARG A 18 -2.03 -3.95 5.71
N LEU A 19 -2.05 -2.95 4.83
CA LEU A 19 -0.94 -2.63 3.93
C LEU A 19 0.35 -2.36 4.70
N GLN A 20 0.29 -1.51 5.72
CA GLN A 20 1.43 -1.16 6.56
C GLN A 20 2.00 -2.40 7.26
N ARG A 21 1.15 -3.28 7.81
CA ARG A 21 1.57 -4.55 8.42
C ARG A 21 2.30 -5.44 7.44
N ASP A 22 1.76 -5.61 6.24
CA ASP A 22 2.33 -6.54 5.27
C ASP A 22 3.63 -5.99 4.65
N LEU A 23 3.70 -4.69 4.37
CA LEU A 23 4.94 -4.01 4.01
C LEU A 23 6.00 -4.13 5.12
N SER A 24 5.61 -3.92 6.39
CA SER A 24 6.50 -4.09 7.55
C SER A 24 6.99 -5.54 7.67
N ALA A 25 6.10 -6.53 7.48
CA ALA A 25 6.45 -7.94 7.50
C ALA A 25 7.42 -8.34 6.38
N LYS A 26 7.35 -7.66 5.23
CA LYS A 26 8.31 -7.80 4.12
C LYS A 26 9.62 -7.03 4.34
N GLY A 27 9.77 -6.30 5.44
CA GLY A 27 10.97 -5.53 5.79
C GLY A 27 10.99 -4.10 5.25
N TYR A 28 9.87 -3.58 4.74
CA TYR A 28 9.77 -2.18 4.31
C TYR A 28 9.45 -1.25 5.48
N GLN A 29 10.07 -0.07 5.48
CA GLN A 29 9.92 0.90 6.56
C GLN A 29 8.67 1.76 6.36
N VAL A 30 7.55 1.32 6.92
CA VAL A 30 6.25 2.03 6.84
C VAL A 30 6.05 3.08 7.93
N GLY A 31 6.95 3.14 8.92
CA GLY A 31 6.77 3.95 10.12
C GLY A 31 5.79 3.30 11.08
N THR A 32 4.83 4.07 11.60
CA THR A 32 3.81 3.59 12.52
C THR A 32 2.67 2.93 11.76
N ILE A 33 2.17 1.80 12.27
CA ILE A 33 0.99 1.11 11.74
C ILE A 33 -0.24 1.72 12.41
N ASP A 34 -0.60 2.91 11.96
CA ASP A 34 -1.71 3.71 12.51
C ASP A 34 -2.90 3.80 11.54
N GLY A 35 -2.80 3.16 10.38
CA GLY A 35 -3.84 3.20 9.38
C GLY A 35 -3.92 4.51 8.62
N ASN A 36 -2.93 5.40 8.73
CA ASN A 36 -2.81 6.58 7.90
C ASN A 36 -1.73 6.40 6.85
N PHE A 37 -2.10 6.67 5.60
CA PHE A 37 -1.19 6.57 4.48
C PHE A 37 -0.36 7.86 4.42
N GLY A 38 0.69 7.91 5.24
CA GLY A 38 1.68 8.98 5.26
C GLY A 38 2.81 8.77 4.25
N GLU A 39 3.80 9.66 4.34
CA GLU A 39 4.99 9.61 3.48
C GLU A 39 5.82 8.33 3.66
N HIS A 40 5.92 7.82 4.88
CA HIS A 40 6.62 6.55 5.15
C HIS A 40 5.93 5.36 4.46
N THR A 41 4.60 5.27 4.58
CA THR A 41 3.80 4.26 3.88
C THR A 41 3.95 4.38 2.36
N GLU A 42 3.92 5.60 1.82
CA GLU A 42 4.11 5.84 0.38
C GLU A 42 5.48 5.35 -0.10
N ASN A 43 6.55 5.69 0.63
CA ASN A 43 7.90 5.25 0.28
C ASN A 43 8.04 3.73 0.35
N ALA A 44 7.45 3.08 1.35
CA ALA A 44 7.41 1.63 1.45
C ALA A 44 6.64 0.99 0.29
N VAL A 45 5.50 1.57 -0.12
CA VAL A 45 4.73 1.11 -1.29
C VAL A 45 5.56 1.26 -2.57
N LYS A 46 6.23 2.40 -2.78
CA LYS A 46 7.09 2.63 -3.95
C LYS A 46 8.25 1.63 -4.00
N ALA A 47 8.87 1.35 -2.84
CA ALA A 47 9.94 0.36 -2.74
C ALA A 47 9.42 -1.05 -3.08
N PHE A 48 8.26 -1.45 -2.53
CA PHE A 48 7.62 -2.72 -2.85
C PHE A 48 7.26 -2.84 -4.34
N GLN A 49 6.71 -1.78 -4.93
CA GLN A 49 6.38 -1.73 -6.35
C GLN A 49 7.61 -1.92 -7.22
N LYS A 50 8.72 -1.24 -6.86
CA LYS A 50 10.00 -1.35 -7.54
C LYS A 50 10.57 -2.77 -7.46
N ASP A 51 10.54 -3.37 -6.27
CA ASP A 51 11.03 -4.73 -6.03
C ASP A 51 10.22 -5.78 -6.82
N ASN A 52 8.90 -5.58 -6.91
CA ASN A 52 7.99 -6.47 -7.61
C ASN A 52 7.87 -6.19 -9.11
N ASN A 53 8.68 -5.27 -9.66
CA ASN A 53 8.65 -4.86 -11.07
C ASN A 53 7.24 -4.46 -11.56
N ILE A 54 6.47 -3.78 -10.71
CA ILE A 54 5.18 -3.19 -11.06
C ILE A 54 5.29 -1.66 -11.09
N THR A 55 4.28 -0.99 -11.67
CA THR A 55 4.26 0.48 -11.79
C THR A 55 4.46 1.13 -10.43
N VAL A 56 5.55 1.91 -10.31
CA VAL A 56 5.94 2.63 -9.08
C VAL A 56 5.19 3.95 -8.99
N ASP A 57 3.87 3.88 -8.82
CA ASP A 57 3.02 5.07 -8.75
C ASP A 57 2.83 5.56 -7.31
N GLY A 58 3.26 4.78 -6.30
CA GLY A 58 2.98 5.05 -4.89
C GLY A 58 1.51 4.84 -4.50
N VAL A 59 0.70 4.37 -5.44
CA VAL A 59 -0.73 4.09 -5.27
C VAL A 59 -0.97 2.59 -5.13
N VAL A 60 -1.68 2.19 -4.08
CA VAL A 60 -2.13 0.82 -3.89
C VAL A 60 -3.51 0.67 -4.53
N GLY A 61 -3.53 0.50 -5.85
CA GLY A 61 -4.73 0.12 -6.60
C GLY A 61 -4.95 -1.39 -6.65
N ALA A 62 -5.90 -1.84 -7.47
CA ALA A 62 -6.22 -3.26 -7.65
C ALA A 62 -5.00 -4.11 -8.01
N GLN A 63 -4.08 -3.61 -8.83
CA GLN A 63 -2.85 -4.35 -9.19
C GLN A 63 -1.91 -4.54 -8.00
N THR A 64 -1.77 -3.53 -7.13
CA THR A 64 -0.98 -3.63 -5.92
C THR A 64 -1.68 -4.53 -4.90
N GLY A 65 -2.99 -4.35 -4.68
CA GLY A 65 -3.79 -5.21 -3.78
C GLY A 65 -3.81 -6.68 -4.20
N MET A 66 -3.88 -6.98 -5.50
CA MET A 66 -3.78 -8.35 -6.03
C MET A 66 -2.44 -9.02 -5.68
N LYS A 67 -1.35 -8.26 -5.59
CA LYS A 67 -0.04 -8.78 -5.14
C LYS A 67 0.07 -8.95 -3.62
N PHE A 68 -0.83 -8.32 -2.85
CA PHE A 68 -0.96 -8.51 -1.39
C PHE A 68 -1.95 -9.63 -0.99
N GLY A 69 -2.72 -10.19 -1.93
CA GLY A 69 -3.66 -11.29 -1.65
C GLY A 69 -5.12 -11.01 -2.02
N GLY A 70 -5.41 -9.88 -2.66
CA GLY A 70 -6.74 -9.49 -3.11
C GLY A 70 -7.00 -8.00 -2.87
N PRO A 71 -7.90 -7.37 -3.64
CA PRO A 71 -8.27 -5.98 -3.38
C PRO A 71 -8.84 -5.86 -1.96
N PRO A 72 -8.53 -4.79 -1.21
CA PRO A 72 -9.32 -4.44 -0.03
C PRO A 72 -10.78 -4.27 -0.47
N ALA A 73 -11.68 -5.05 0.14
CA ALA A 73 -13.09 -5.13 -0.20
C ALA A 73 -13.89 -4.00 0.45
#